data_AF-A0A6A6CYK3-F1
#
_entry.id   AF-A0A6A6CYK3-F1
#
_cell.length_a   1.000
_cell.length_b   1.000
_cell.length_c   1.000
_cell.angle_alpha   90.00
_cell.angle_beta   90.00
_cell.angle_gamma   90.00
#
_symmetry.space_group_name_H-M   'P 1'
#
loop_
_entity.id
_entity.type
_entity.pdbx_description
1 polymer ?
#
loop_
_entity_poly.entity_id
_entity_poly.type
_entity_poly.pdbx_seq_one_letter_code
_entity_poly.pdbx_strand_id
1 'polypeptide(L)'
;MVAIKEAEIPSQSTEPAPKIAFISGHIDITPDQFHQHYSSPLETSVAANHNFILSTAKGTDTLALEHLLSHDVAPSRITVYIARPTNPRKGGPVDVEKYTARGLRVEVVDGWHTERDAEMTRVSDYDVLWVRPEEETRVLYGEKYRAGRISGTRKNEERRERLLGRGREAGR
;
A
#
# COMPACT_ATOMS: atom_id res chain seq x y z
N MET A 1 17.84 5.51 -59.65
CA MET A 1 17.41 6.37 -58.53
C MET A 1 16.29 5.65 -57.81
N VAL A 2 16.57 5.07 -56.63
CA VAL A 2 15.56 4.36 -55.81
C VAL A 2 15.32 5.25 -54.59
N ALA A 3 14.10 5.76 -54.47
CA ALA A 3 13.67 6.54 -53.32
C ALA A 3 13.45 5.59 -52.13
N ILE A 4 14.22 5.81 -51.07
CA ILE A 4 14.09 5.09 -49.81
C ILE A 4 12.93 5.75 -49.06
N LYS A 5 11.85 5.01 -48.80
CA LYS A 5 10.78 5.46 -47.91
C LYS A 5 11.33 5.50 -46.49
N GLU A 6 11.33 6.68 -45.88
CA GLU A 6 11.59 6.83 -44.45
C GLU A 6 10.51 6.08 -43.67
N ALA A 7 10.96 5.17 -42.81
CA ALA A 7 10.09 4.43 -41.92
C ALA A 7 9.64 5.35 -40.77
N GLU A 8 8.33 5.52 -40.64
CA GLU A 8 7.68 6.25 -39.57
C GLU A 8 7.93 5.50 -38.24
N ILE A 9 8.69 6.13 -37.34
CA ILE A 9 8.96 5.59 -35.99
C ILE A 9 7.69 5.84 -35.16
N PRO A 10 7.05 4.81 -34.58
CA PRO A 10 5.83 5.02 -33.80
C PRO A 10 6.15 5.85 -32.55
N SER A 11 5.44 6.98 -32.44
CA SER A 11 5.44 7.89 -31.29
C SER A 11 5.21 7.11 -30.01
N GLN A 12 6.22 7.07 -29.13
CA GLN A 12 6.08 6.51 -27.79
C GLN A 12 5.01 7.32 -27.02
N SER A 13 4.07 6.61 -26.40
CA SER A 13 2.96 7.16 -25.63
C SER A 13 3.47 8.10 -24.53
N THR A 14 2.94 9.32 -24.48
CA THR A 14 3.30 10.38 -23.52
C THR A 14 2.57 10.26 -22.17
N GLU A 15 1.91 9.13 -21.91
CA GLU A 15 1.15 8.95 -20.68
C GLU A 15 2.09 8.74 -19.49
N PRO A 16 1.90 9.48 -18.37
CA PRO A 16 2.69 9.27 -17.17
C PRO A 16 2.51 7.85 -16.66
N ALA A 17 3.57 7.27 -16.12
CA ALA A 17 3.53 5.92 -15.56
C ALA A 17 2.41 5.82 -14.49
N PRO A 18 1.69 4.69 -14.41
CA PRO A 18 0.64 4.51 -13.41
C PRO A 18 1.17 4.67 -11.99
N LYS A 19 0.50 5.51 -11.19
CA LYS A 19 0.87 5.76 -9.79
C LYS A 19 0.74 4.50 -8.93
N ILE A 20 1.45 4.48 -7.82
CA ILE A 20 1.46 3.41 -6.83
C ILE A 20 0.78 3.89 -5.55
N ALA A 21 -0.33 3.25 -5.19
CA ALA A 21 -1.10 3.50 -3.98
C ALA A 21 -0.67 2.55 -2.85
N PHE A 22 -0.22 3.09 -1.72
CA PHE A 22 -0.01 2.30 -0.50
C PHE A 22 -1.29 2.25 0.33
N ILE A 23 -1.85 1.06 0.49
CA ILE A 23 -3.03 0.85 1.32
C ILE A 23 -2.58 0.60 2.75
N SER A 24 -2.98 1.47 3.67
CA SER A 24 -2.57 1.40 5.07
C SER A 24 -3.75 1.55 6.01
N GLY A 25 -3.87 0.67 7.01
CA GLY A 25 -4.97 0.75 7.96
C GLY A 25 -4.82 -0.14 9.19
N HIS A 26 -5.92 -0.26 9.94
CA HIS A 26 -5.93 -0.94 11.24
C HIS A 26 -6.15 -2.44 11.08
N ILE A 27 -5.45 -3.23 11.90
CA ILE A 27 -5.59 -4.69 11.92
C ILE A 27 -6.93 -5.18 12.47
N ASP A 28 -7.65 -4.30 13.17
CA ASP A 28 -8.92 -4.53 13.86
C ASP A 28 -10.05 -3.67 13.26
N ILE A 29 -9.92 -3.27 11.99
CA ILE A 29 -11.00 -2.61 11.26
C ILE A 29 -12.15 -3.59 11.00
N THR A 30 -13.39 -3.11 11.07
CA THR A 30 -14.56 -3.90 10.65
C THR A 30 -14.81 -3.78 9.14
N PRO A 31 -15.55 -4.72 8.52
CA PRO A 31 -15.98 -4.59 7.13
C PRO A 31 -16.74 -3.28 6.86
N ASP A 32 -17.59 -2.84 7.79
CA ASP A 32 -18.36 -1.59 7.65
C ASP A 32 -17.43 -0.36 7.65
N GLN A 33 -16.47 -0.31 8.58
CA GLN A 33 -15.45 0.75 8.61
C GLN A 33 -14.59 0.73 7.33
N PHE A 34 -14.24 -0.47 6.85
CA PHE A 34 -13.52 -0.59 5.59
C PHE A 34 -14.33 -0.04 4.42
N HIS A 35 -15.59 -0.45 4.29
CA HIS A 35 -16.48 0.03 3.24
C HIS A 35 -16.64 1.56 3.29
N GLN A 36 -16.86 2.11 4.48
CA GLN A 36 -17.04 3.55 4.69
C GLN A 36 -15.81 4.37 4.29
N HIS A 37 -14.60 3.87 4.55
CA HIS A 37 -13.39 4.68 4.44
C HIS A 37 -12.47 4.33 3.26
N TYR A 38 -12.57 3.12 2.71
CA TYR A 38 -11.63 2.62 1.70
C TYR A 38 -12.27 2.38 0.33
N SER A 39 -13.56 2.00 0.22
CA SER A 39 -14.16 1.65 -1.07
C SER A 39 -14.03 2.77 -2.11
N SER A 40 -14.52 3.97 -1.81
CA SER A 40 -14.50 5.08 -2.79
C SER A 40 -13.07 5.52 -3.20
N PRO A 41 -12.10 5.69 -2.27
CA PRO A 41 -10.71 5.94 -2.65
C PRO A 41 -10.06 4.82 -3.48
N LEU A 42 -10.36 3.56 -3.19
CA LEU A 42 -9.86 2.42 -3.94
C LEU A 42 -10.47 2.37 -5.34
N GLU A 43 -11.80 2.51 -5.47
CA GLU A 43 -12.49 2.58 -6.76
C GLU A 43 -11.94 3.71 -7.64
N THR A 44 -11.70 4.89 -7.04
CA THR A 44 -11.06 6.03 -7.74
C THR A 44 -9.67 5.65 -8.26
N SER A 45 -8.87 4.96 -7.45
CA SER A 45 -7.52 4.51 -7.81
C SER A 45 -7.55 3.41 -8.88
N VAL A 46 -8.54 2.51 -8.82
CA VAL A 46 -8.77 1.46 -9.82
C VAL A 46 -9.12 2.06 -11.17
N ALA A 47 -10.07 3.01 -11.19
CA ALA A 47 -10.49 3.73 -12.39
C ALA A 47 -9.35 4.53 -13.03
N ALA A 48 -8.44 5.06 -12.22
CA ALA A 48 -7.22 5.74 -12.68
C ALA A 48 -6.08 4.78 -13.11
N ASN A 49 -6.34 3.48 -13.18
CA ASN A 49 -5.39 2.44 -13.57
C ASN A 49 -4.12 2.37 -12.68
N HIS A 50 -4.20 2.75 -11.40
CA HIS A 50 -3.04 2.74 -10.50
C HIS A 50 -2.60 1.32 -10.10
N ASN A 51 -1.35 1.19 -9.64
CA ASN A 51 -0.83 0.01 -8.97
C ASN A 51 -1.06 0.10 -7.46
N PHE A 52 -1.07 -1.03 -6.77
CA PHE A 52 -1.37 -1.12 -5.35
C PHE A 52 -0.26 -1.86 -4.60
N ILE A 53 0.08 -1.35 -3.42
CA ILE A 53 0.94 -2.05 -2.48
C ILE A 53 0.24 -2.16 -1.13
N LEU A 54 0.36 -3.32 -0.51
CA LEU A 54 -0.24 -3.63 0.78
C LEU A 54 0.59 -4.66 1.52
N SER A 55 0.29 -4.86 2.80
CA SER A 55 1.01 -5.77 3.67
C SER A 55 0.31 -7.13 3.80
N THR A 56 0.91 -8.08 4.51
CA THR A 56 0.29 -9.37 4.85
C THR A 56 -0.52 -9.36 6.15
N ALA A 57 -0.72 -8.19 6.77
CA ALA A 57 -1.44 -8.11 8.04
C ALA A 57 -2.94 -8.41 7.88
N LYS A 58 -3.60 -8.67 9.01
CA LYS A 58 -5.06 -8.79 9.09
C LYS A 58 -5.72 -7.42 8.95
N GLY A 59 -7.05 -7.39 8.86
CA GLY A 59 -7.82 -6.15 8.83
C GLY A 59 -7.74 -5.50 7.46
N THR A 60 -7.37 -4.21 7.41
CA THR A 60 -7.37 -3.41 6.17
C THR A 60 -6.65 -4.09 5.00
N ASP A 61 -5.46 -4.65 5.21
CA ASP A 61 -4.71 -5.30 4.13
C ASP A 61 -5.44 -6.51 3.52
N THR A 62 -6.11 -7.30 4.36
CA THR A 62 -6.89 -8.48 3.92
C THR A 62 -8.12 -8.03 3.13
N LEU A 63 -8.89 -7.09 3.70
CA LEU A 63 -10.11 -6.58 3.08
C LEU A 63 -9.79 -5.82 1.77
N ALA A 64 -8.69 -5.09 1.72
CA ALA A 64 -8.23 -4.40 0.52
C ALA A 64 -7.82 -5.37 -0.58
N LEU A 65 -7.07 -6.43 -0.27
CA LEU A 65 -6.69 -7.43 -1.25
C LEU A 65 -7.93 -8.13 -1.84
N GLU A 66 -8.90 -8.48 -1.00
CA GLU A 66 -10.17 -9.07 -1.44
C GLU A 66 -10.97 -8.09 -2.32
N HIS A 67 -11.10 -6.85 -1.88
CA HIS A 67 -11.79 -5.79 -2.62
C HIS A 67 -11.16 -5.54 -4.00
N LEU A 68 -9.83 -5.41 -4.09
CA LEU A 68 -9.17 -5.19 -5.37
C LEU A 68 -9.38 -6.36 -6.35
N LEU A 69 -9.26 -7.59 -5.86
CA LEU A 69 -9.46 -8.79 -6.68
C LEU A 69 -10.93 -8.95 -7.11
N SER A 70 -11.90 -8.53 -6.29
CA SER A 70 -13.32 -8.57 -6.66
C SER A 70 -13.73 -7.47 -7.65
N HIS A 71 -12.88 -6.46 -7.87
CA HIS A 71 -13.09 -5.37 -8.82
C HIS A 71 -12.17 -5.50 -10.06
N ASP A 72 -11.83 -6.74 -10.42
CA ASP A 72 -11.07 -7.10 -11.63
C ASP A 72 -9.70 -6.41 -11.76
N VAL A 73 -9.09 -6.01 -10.64
CA VAL A 73 -7.71 -5.54 -10.64
C VAL A 73 -6.80 -6.74 -10.92
N ALA A 74 -6.07 -6.68 -12.04
CA ALA A 74 -5.11 -7.73 -12.39
C ALA A 74 -4.12 -7.98 -11.23
N PRO A 75 -3.91 -9.25 -10.79
CA PRO A 75 -3.01 -9.56 -9.67
C PRO A 75 -1.59 -8.99 -9.84
N SER A 76 -1.12 -8.84 -11.08
CA SER A 76 0.18 -8.24 -11.40
C SER A 76 0.29 -6.74 -11.09
N ARG A 77 -0.82 -6.04 -10.84
CA ARG A 77 -0.87 -4.64 -10.37
C ARG A 77 -0.81 -4.53 -8.85
N ILE A 78 -0.81 -5.64 -8.13
CA ILE A 78 -0.83 -5.69 -6.67
C ILE A 78 0.50 -6.28 -6.19
N THR A 79 1.22 -5.54 -5.35
CA THR A 79 2.45 -6.00 -4.71
C THR A 79 2.24 -6.16 -3.21
N VAL A 80 2.46 -7.36 -2.70
CA VAL A 80 2.36 -7.67 -1.28
C VAL A 80 3.74 -7.60 -0.66
N TYR A 81 3.88 -6.75 0.37
CA TYR A 81 5.11 -6.61 1.14
C TYR A 81 5.09 -7.51 2.37
N ILE A 82 6.14 -8.31 2.54
CA ILE A 82 6.31 -9.22 3.67
C ILE A 82 7.53 -8.78 4.48
N ALA A 83 7.36 -8.63 5.79
CA ALA A 83 8.48 -8.39 6.69
C ALA A 83 9.20 -9.71 6.99
N ARG A 84 10.53 -9.72 6.92
CA ARG A 84 11.39 -10.84 7.32
C ARG A 84 12.22 -10.42 8.54
N PRO A 85 11.79 -10.77 9.76
CA PRO A 85 12.58 -10.48 10.96
C PRO A 85 13.95 -11.15 10.88
N THR A 86 15.00 -10.40 11.21
CA THR A 86 16.39 -10.88 11.21
C THR A 86 16.64 -11.97 12.26
N ASN A 87 15.74 -12.12 13.24
CA ASN A 87 15.76 -13.25 14.18
C ASN A 87 14.70 -14.29 13.79
N PRO A 88 15.07 -15.41 13.15
CA PRO A 88 14.14 -16.44 12.71
C PRO A 88 13.43 -17.17 13.86
N ARG A 89 13.86 -17.00 15.12
CA ARG A 89 13.12 -17.52 16.29
C ARG A 89 11.91 -16.66 16.66
N LYS A 90 11.84 -15.44 16.14
CA LYS A 90 10.76 -14.48 16.43
C LYS A 90 9.89 -14.16 15.20
N GLY A 91 10.27 -14.62 14.01
CA GLY A 91 9.49 -14.54 12.78
C GLY A 91 9.18 -15.94 12.27
N GLY A 92 7.90 -16.22 11.97
CA GLY A 92 7.53 -17.44 11.26
C GLY A 92 8.07 -17.44 9.81
N PRO A 93 7.96 -18.57 9.09
CA PRO A 93 8.34 -18.63 7.69
C PRO A 93 7.57 -17.58 6.87
N VAL A 94 8.28 -16.93 5.94
CA VAL A 94 7.69 -16.00 4.99
C VAL A 94 7.09 -16.83 3.85
N ASP A 95 5.77 -16.90 3.81
CA ASP A 95 5.01 -17.66 2.82
C ASP A 95 4.84 -16.83 1.53
N VAL A 96 5.92 -16.76 0.74
CA VAL A 96 5.93 -16.08 -0.58
C VAL A 96 5.03 -16.82 -1.56
N GLU A 97 5.08 -18.15 -1.55
CA GLU A 97 4.40 -19.01 -2.51
C GLU A 97 2.89 -18.80 -2.50
N LYS A 98 2.28 -18.64 -1.33
CA LYS A 98 0.85 -18.32 -1.18
C LYS A 98 0.40 -17.12 -2.00
N TYR A 99 1.24 -16.10 -2.16
CA TYR A 99 0.90 -14.88 -2.89
C TYR A 99 1.29 -14.99 -4.36
N THR A 100 2.47 -15.53 -4.67
CA THR A 100 2.91 -15.69 -6.06
C THR A 100 2.06 -16.69 -6.84
N ALA A 101 1.56 -17.75 -6.19
CA ALA A 101 0.64 -18.72 -6.80
C ALA A 101 -0.70 -18.09 -7.22
N ARG A 102 -1.05 -16.93 -6.65
CA ARG A 102 -2.22 -16.12 -7.02
C ARG A 102 -1.92 -15.07 -8.09
N GLY A 103 -0.70 -15.05 -8.64
CA GLY A 103 -0.24 -14.06 -9.62
C GLY A 103 0.10 -12.68 -9.04
N LEU A 104 0.13 -12.55 -7.72
CA LEU A 104 0.51 -11.31 -7.04
C LEU A 104 2.03 -11.11 -7.11
N ARG A 105 2.49 -9.85 -7.16
CA ARG A 105 3.89 -9.53 -6.92
C ARG A 105 4.19 -9.59 -5.42
N VAL A 106 5.40 -9.99 -5.06
CA VAL A 106 5.81 -10.10 -3.66
C VAL A 106 7.16 -9.43 -3.48
N GLU A 107 7.25 -8.56 -2.49
CA GLU A 107 8.49 -7.94 -2.05
C GLU A 107 8.75 -8.32 -0.59
N VAL A 108 9.99 -8.72 -0.29
CA VAL A 108 10.38 -9.11 1.06
C VAL A 108 11.34 -8.08 1.62
N VAL A 109 10.97 -7.46 2.75
CA VAL A 109 11.76 -6.43 3.42
C VAL A 109 12.32 -7.01 4.70
N ASP A 110 13.64 -6.97 4.84
CA ASP A 110 14.30 -7.39 6.07
C ASP A 110 13.98 -6.42 7.22
N GLY A 111 13.69 -6.96 8.40
CA GLY A 111 13.25 -6.21 9.56
C GLY A 111 11.84 -6.57 10.02
N TRP A 112 11.21 -5.67 10.76
CA TRP A 112 9.87 -5.83 11.29
C TRP A 112 8.85 -5.08 10.45
N HIS A 113 7.60 -5.06 10.90
CA HIS A 113 6.53 -4.31 10.25
C HIS A 113 6.89 -2.82 10.06
N THR A 114 7.72 -2.23 10.93
CA THR A 114 8.08 -0.81 10.82
C THR A 114 8.97 -0.54 9.61
N GLU A 115 9.98 -1.37 9.38
CA GLU A 115 10.89 -1.26 8.23
C GLU A 115 10.15 -1.52 6.92
N ARG A 116 9.31 -2.56 6.91
CA ARG A 116 8.42 -2.88 5.78
C ARG A 116 7.49 -1.71 5.44
N ASP A 117 6.82 -1.15 6.44
CA ASP A 117 5.87 -0.05 6.23
C ASP A 117 6.59 1.24 5.80
N ALA A 118 7.81 1.48 6.29
CA ALA A 118 8.64 2.58 5.83
C ALA A 118 9.04 2.42 4.36
N GLU A 119 9.39 1.21 3.94
CA GLU A 119 9.68 0.91 2.54
C GLU A 119 8.45 1.10 1.64
N MET A 120 7.29 0.58 2.04
CA MET A 120 6.04 0.82 1.31
C MET A 120 5.74 2.31 1.19
N THR A 121 5.91 3.09 2.26
CA THR A 121 5.73 4.56 2.20
C THR A 121 6.72 5.20 1.21
N ARG A 122 7.98 4.74 1.19
CA ARG A 122 9.04 5.31 0.34
C ARG A 122 8.80 5.06 -1.16
N VAL A 123 8.30 3.88 -1.52
CA VAL A 123 8.17 3.44 -2.94
C VAL A 123 6.82 3.76 -3.57
N SER A 124 5.82 4.13 -2.77
CA SER A 124 4.52 4.56 -3.27
C SER A 124 4.43 6.07 -3.45
N ASP A 125 3.53 6.50 -4.33
CA ASP A 125 3.29 7.92 -4.62
C ASP A 125 2.37 8.58 -3.60
N TYR A 126 1.41 7.82 -3.07
CA TYR A 126 0.43 8.29 -2.09
C TYR A 126 -0.12 7.13 -1.26
N ASP A 127 -0.83 7.47 -0.19
CA ASP A 127 -1.43 6.50 0.72
C ASP A 127 -2.96 6.54 0.61
N VAL A 128 -3.59 5.36 0.55
CA VAL A 128 -5.01 5.17 0.83
C VAL A 128 -5.10 4.69 2.27
N LEU A 129 -5.41 5.61 3.18
CA LEU A 129 -5.40 5.33 4.60
C LEU A 129 -6.55 6.01 5.34
N TRP A 130 -6.87 5.46 6.51
CA TRP A 130 -7.76 6.09 7.47
C TRP A 130 -7.23 5.91 8.89
N VAL A 131 -6.95 7.03 9.56
CA VAL A 131 -6.60 7.05 10.97
C VAL A 131 -7.88 7.10 11.78
N ARG A 132 -8.13 6.04 12.56
CA ARG A 132 -9.30 5.94 13.44
C ARG A 132 -9.28 7.09 14.46
N PRO A 133 -10.40 7.81 14.66
CA PRO A 133 -10.50 8.83 15.70
C PRO A 133 -10.16 8.29 17.08
N GLU A 134 -9.72 9.18 17.99
CA GLU A 134 -9.30 8.77 19.32
C GLU A 134 -10.50 8.23 20.13
N GLU A 135 -11.66 8.85 19.98
CA GLU A 135 -12.91 8.47 20.64
C GLU A 135 -13.30 7.03 20.27
N GLU A 136 -13.31 6.71 18.98
CA GLU A 136 -13.58 5.36 18.47
C GLU A 136 -12.51 4.36 18.94
N THR A 137 -11.25 4.77 18.95
CA THR A 137 -10.14 3.94 19.42
C THR A 137 -10.28 3.61 20.91
N ARG A 138 -10.73 4.57 21.72
CA ARG A 138 -10.96 4.41 23.15
C ARG A 138 -12.13 3.45 23.42
N VAL A 139 -13.22 3.59 22.67
CA VAL A 139 -14.36 2.65 22.75
C VAL A 139 -13.93 1.23 22.39
N LEU A 140 -13.19 1.06 21.30
CA LEU A 140 -12.75 -0.25 20.83
C LEU A 140 -11.86 -0.98 21.84
N TYR A 141 -10.88 -0.29 22.43
CA TYR A 141 -9.92 -0.92 23.33
C TYR A 141 -10.36 -0.94 24.80
N GLY A 142 -11.32 -0.10 25.20
CA GLY A 142 -11.81 -0.02 26.58
C GLY A 142 -10.66 0.15 27.57
N GLU A 143 -10.58 -0.74 28.57
CA GLU A 143 -9.50 -0.74 29.57
C GLU A 143 -8.09 -0.94 28.99
N LYS A 144 -7.98 -1.53 27.79
CA LYS A 144 -6.71 -1.71 27.09
C LYS A 144 -6.29 -0.46 26.30
N TYR A 145 -7.12 0.58 26.28
CA TYR A 145 -6.79 1.85 25.64
C TYR A 145 -5.56 2.46 26.30
N ARG A 146 -4.65 3.01 25.48
CA ARG A 146 -3.42 3.67 25.94
C ARG A 146 -3.39 5.07 25.36
N ALA A 147 -3.63 6.07 26.21
CA ALA A 147 -3.57 7.47 25.83
C ALA A 147 -2.18 7.81 25.25
N GLY A 148 -2.18 8.59 24.16
CA GLY A 148 -0.95 9.00 23.46
C GLY A 148 -0.28 7.89 22.62
N ARG A 149 -0.84 6.67 22.54
CA ARG A 149 -0.32 5.63 21.65
C ARG A 149 -0.57 6.03 20.19
N ILE A 150 0.52 6.17 19.43
CA ILE A 150 0.46 6.40 17.98
C ILE A 150 0.22 5.07 17.26
N SER A 151 -0.85 5.00 16.45
CA SER A 151 -1.19 3.83 15.63
C SER A 151 -0.19 3.61 14.50
N GLY A 152 -0.14 2.39 13.95
CA GLY A 152 0.69 2.09 12.77
C GLY A 152 0.34 2.97 11.58
N THR A 153 -0.96 3.13 11.31
CA THR A 153 -1.48 3.99 10.24
C THR A 153 -1.06 5.45 10.39
N ARG A 154 -1.14 6.02 11.60
CA ARG A 154 -0.66 7.40 11.85
C ARG A 154 0.84 7.52 11.63
N LYS A 155 1.63 6.51 11.99
CA LYS A 155 3.08 6.50 11.68
C LYS A 155 3.35 6.50 10.17
N ASN A 156 2.50 5.87 9.35
CA ASN A 156 2.60 5.91 7.89
C ASN A 156 2.30 7.31 7.35
N GLU A 157 1.21 7.93 7.80
CA GLU A 157 0.85 9.31 7.46
C GLU A 157 1.98 10.29 7.80
N GLU A 158 2.53 10.23 9.03
CA GLU A 158 3.66 11.07 9.42
C GLU A 158 4.92 10.83 8.58
N ARG A 159 5.17 9.59 8.13
CA ARG A 159 6.29 9.29 7.23
C ARG A 159 6.09 9.97 5.87
N ARG A 160 4.88 9.88 5.31
CA ARG A 160 4.53 10.52 4.03
C ARG A 160 4.70 12.03 4.11
N GLU A 161 4.17 12.66 5.16
CA GLU A 161 4.31 14.09 5.38
C GLU A 161 5.77 14.53 5.44
N ARG A 162 6.62 13.79 6.14
CA ARG A 162 8.07 14.07 6.20
C ARG A 162 8.74 13.95 4.83
N LEU A 163 8.36 12.97 4.01
CA LEU A 163 8.90 12.83 2.64
C LEU A 163 8.48 14.01 1.75
N LEU A 164 7.21 14.41 1.81
CA LEU A 164 6.70 15.56 1.05
C LEU A 164 7.30 16.89 1.52
N GLY A 165 7.53 17.04 2.82
CA GLY A 165 8.20 18.21 3.40
C GLY A 165 9.65 18.33 2.94
N ARG A 166 10.41 17.23 2.92
CA ARG A 166 11.80 17.21 2.42
C ARG A 166 11.88 17.49 0.91
N GLY A 167 10.91 16.99 0.13
CA GLY A 167 10.83 17.27 -1.30
C GLY A 167 10.63 18.75 -1.63
N ARG A 168 9.98 19.51 -0.74
CA ARG A 168 9.79 20.97 -0.90
C ARG A 168 11.04 21.80 -0.56
N GLU A 169 11.93 21.28 0.28
CA GLU A 169 13.20 21.95 0.62
C GLU A 169 14.30 21.67 -0.39
N ALA A 170 14.33 20.47 -1.00
CA ALA A 170 15.32 20.09 -2.01
C ALA A 170 15.04 20.67 -3.42
N GLY A 171 13.91 21.35 -3.61
CA GLY A 171 13.49 21.96 -4.88
C GLY A 171 13.61 23.49 -4.92
N ARG A 172 14.42 24.10 -4.04
CA ARG A 172 14.75 25.54 -4.07
C ARG A 172 16.19 25.78 -4.48
#